data_AF-A0A097ELN9-F1
#
_entry.id   AF-A0A097ELN9-F1
#
_cell.length_a   1.000
_cell.length_b   1.000
_cell.length_c   1.000
_cell.angle_alpha   90.00
_cell.angle_beta   90.00
_cell.angle_gamma   90.00
#
_symmetry.space_group_name_H-M   'P 1'
#
loop_
_entity.id
_entity.type
_entity.pdbx_description
1 polymer ?
#
loop_
_entity_poly.entity_id
_entity_poly.type
_entity_poly.pdbx_seq_one_letter_code
_entity_poly.pdbx_strand_id
1 'polypeptide(L)' 'MPNLFLKDEAINKAPAIVGFEIARFLQKAGKAKVSIFDVMNHFKRETWFSSNSFFYGLVFLYTVGLVDFEEPYLVIRHED' A
#
# COMPACT_ATOMS: atom_id res chain seq x y z
N MET A 1 -29.12 -15.43 -1.45
CA MET A 1 -27.90 -15.07 -0.70
C MET A 1 -27.08 -14.18 -1.59
N PRO A 2 -26.61 -13.00 -1.13
CA PRO A 2 -25.60 -12.28 -1.89
C PRO A 2 -24.40 -13.22 -2.07
N ASN A 3 -23.89 -13.35 -3.30
CA ASN A 3 -22.68 -14.12 -3.54
C ASN A 3 -21.55 -13.43 -2.75
N LEU A 4 -20.98 -14.15 -1.78
CA LEU A 4 -19.88 -13.65 -0.95
C LEU A 4 -18.62 -13.33 -1.78
N PHE A 5 -18.51 -13.96 -2.95
CA PHE A 5 -17.41 -13.81 -3.89
C PHE A 5 -17.94 -13.37 -5.25
N LEU A 6 -17.46 -12.24 -5.73
CA LEU A 6 -17.69 -11.77 -7.09
C LEU A 6 -16.64 -12.41 -8.00
N LYS A 7 -17.07 -12.99 -9.13
CA LYS A 7 -16.17 -13.60 -10.11
C LYS A 7 -15.29 -12.58 -10.85
N ASP A 8 -15.67 -11.31 -10.77
CA ASP A 8 -15.02 -10.18 -11.46
C ASP A 8 -14.19 -9.32 -10.50
N GLU A 9 -13.84 -9.85 -9.32
CA GLU A 9 -12.94 -9.15 -8.41
C GLU A 9 -11.55 -8.99 -9.04
N ALA A 10 -11.04 -7.77 -8.98
CA ALA A 10 -9.69 -7.45 -9.44
C ALA A 10 -8.67 -7.99 -8.43
N ILE A 11 -8.38 -9.30 -8.50
CA ILE A 11 -7.47 -10.02 -7.59
C ILE A 11 -6.08 -9.37 -7.57
N ASN A 12 -5.63 -8.81 -8.70
CA ASN A 12 -4.36 -8.08 -8.79
C ASN A 12 -4.29 -6.83 -7.90
N LYS A 13 -5.44 -6.34 -7.41
CA LYS A 13 -5.55 -5.22 -6.47
C LYS A 13 -5.80 -5.67 -5.03
N ALA A 14 -5.84 -6.98 -4.78
CA ALA A 14 -6.06 -7.51 -3.44
C ALA A 14 -4.93 -7.06 -2.50
N PRO A 15 -5.23 -6.74 -1.23
CA PRO A 15 -4.24 -6.20 -0.29
C PRO A 15 -3.01 -7.10 -0.12
N ALA A 16 -3.19 -8.43 -0.15
CA ALA A 16 -2.10 -9.38 -0.06
C ALA A 16 -1.17 -9.35 -1.29
N ILE A 17 -1.73 -9.18 -2.49
CA ILE A 17 -0.96 -9.12 -3.74
C ILE A 17 -0.19 -7.80 -3.82
N VAL A 18 -0.87 -6.67 -3.55
CA VAL A 18 -0.23 -5.35 -3.52
C VAL A 18 0.79 -5.26 -2.39
N GLY A 19 0.47 -5.79 -1.20
CA GLY A 19 1.39 -5.88 -0.07
C GLY A 19 2.64 -6.68 -0.40
N PHE A 20 2.51 -7.81 -1.11
CA PHE A 20 3.66 -8.57 -1.60
C PHE A 20 4.57 -7.74 -2.51
N GLU A 21 4.00 -6.99 -3.46
CA GLU A 21 4.76 -6.12 -4.36
C GLU A 21 5.53 -5.04 -3.58
N ILE A 22 4.86 -4.38 -2.62
CA ILE A 22 5.48 -3.39 -1.74
C ILE A 22 6.60 -4.02 -0.91
N ALA A 23 6.33 -5.13 -0.23
CA ALA A 23 7.34 -5.82 0.59
C ALA A 23 8.55 -6.26 -0.23
N ARG A 24 8.34 -6.74 -1.46
CA ARG A 24 9.40 -7.07 -2.40
C ARG A 24 10.25 -5.86 -2.77
N PHE A 25 9.63 -4.70 -2.98
CA PHE A 25 10.34 -3.45 -3.21
C PHE A 25 11.16 -3.01 -1.99
N LEU A 26 10.58 -3.06 -0.78
CA LEU A 26 11.26 -2.71 0.46
C LEU A 26 12.48 -3.61 0.71
N GLN A 27 12.34 -4.92 0.50
CA GLN A 27 13.44 -5.88 0.62
C GLN A 27 14.58 -5.55 -0.37
N LYS A 28 14.24 -5.25 -1.63
CA LYS A 28 15.24 -4.89 -2.66
C LYS A 28 15.93 -3.56 -2.38
N ALA A 29 15.25 -2.62 -1.75
CA ALA A 29 15.84 -1.33 -1.39
C ALA A 29 16.98 -1.48 -0.38
N GLY A 30 16.95 -2.51 0.48
CA GLY A 30 18.00 -2.78 1.47
C GLY A 30 18.18 -1.68 2.51
N LYS A 31 17.18 -0.80 2.68
CA LYS A 31 17.19 0.32 3.62
C LYS A 31 16.32 -0.01 4.82
N ALA A 32 16.72 0.50 5.99
CA ALA A 32 15.92 0.38 7.22
C ALA A 32 14.60 1.16 7.15
N LYS A 33 14.56 2.26 6.37
CA LYS A 33 13.40 3.13 6.20
C LYS A 33 13.25 3.52 4.74
N VAL A 34 12.02 3.58 4.27
CA VAL A 34 11.67 3.99 2.90
C VAL A 34 10.49 4.95 2.97
N SER A 35 10.58 6.07 2.26
CA SER A 35 9.48 7.03 2.19
C SER A 35 8.30 6.40 1.46
N ILE A 36 7.08 6.57 2.00
CA ILE A 36 5.85 6.16 1.31
C ILE A 36 5.75 6.76 -0.09
N PHE A 37 6.27 7.98 -0.29
CA PHE A 37 6.29 8.65 -1.58
C PHE A 37 7.26 8.01 -2.57
N ASP A 38 8.36 7.41 -2.10
CA ASP A 38 9.28 6.65 -2.96
C ASP A 38 8.59 5.38 -3.46
N VAL A 39 7.88 4.68 -2.57
CA VAL A 39 7.09 3.49 -2.93
C VAL A 39 6.00 3.85 -3.94
N MET A 40 5.25 4.93 -3.69
CA MET A 40 4.24 5.43 -4.64
C MET A 40 4.84 5.80 -5.99
N ASN A 41 5.96 6.52 -6.01
CA ASN A 41 6.60 6.93 -7.25
C ASN A 41 7.08 5.74 -8.09
N HIS A 42 7.52 4.66 -7.43
CA HIS A 42 7.89 3.42 -8.09
C HIS A 42 6.69 2.74 -8.77
N PHE A 43 5.55 2.65 -8.08
CA PHE A 43 4.40 1.86 -8.55
C PHE A 43 3.30 2.64 -9.29
N LYS A 44 3.34 3.98 -9.32
CA LYS A 44 2.25 4.80 -9.92
C LYS A 44 1.91 4.51 -11.39
N ARG A 45 2.76 3.77 -12.11
CA ARG A 45 2.56 3.38 -13.51
C ARG A 45 2.10 1.92 -13.69
N GLU A 46 2.02 1.15 -12.61
CA GLU A 46 1.58 -0.24 -12.65
C GLU A 46 0.07 -0.34 -12.88
N THR A 47 -0.36 -1.38 -13.59
CA THR A 47 -1.78 -1.58 -13.97
C THR A 47 -2.69 -1.87 -12.77
N TRP A 48 -2.13 -2.45 -11.70
CA TRP A 48 -2.85 -2.68 -10.45
C TRP A 48 -2.97 -1.41 -9.60
N PHE A 49 -2.14 -0.39 -9.85
CA PHE A 49 -2.02 0.76 -8.97
C PHE A 49 -3.29 1.61 -8.94
N SER A 50 -3.76 1.88 -7.72
CA SER A 50 -4.72 2.93 -7.38
C SER A 50 -4.44 3.36 -5.95
N SER A 51 -4.80 4.59 -5.57
CA SER A 51 -4.59 5.06 -4.19
C SER A 51 -5.19 4.08 -3.16
N ASN A 52 -6.40 3.57 -3.42
CA ASN A 52 -7.06 2.61 -2.52
C ASN A 52 -6.31 1.28 -2.41
N SER A 53 -5.92 0.69 -3.54
CA SER A 53 -5.21 -0.60 -3.53
C SER A 53 -3.83 -0.48 -2.86
N PHE A 54 -3.14 0.63 -3.09
CA PHE A 54 -1.89 0.98 -2.43
C PHE A 54 -2.07 1.12 -0.91
N PHE A 55 -3.04 1.93 -0.46
CA PHE A 55 -3.33 2.09 0.96
C PHE A 55 -3.73 0.77 1.63
N TYR A 56 -4.56 -0.04 0.98
CA TYR A 56 -4.93 -1.35 1.54
C TYR A 56 -3.76 -2.31 1.58
N GLY A 57 -2.86 -2.31 0.60
CA GLY A 57 -1.62 -3.09 0.65
C GLY A 57 -0.71 -2.66 1.81
N LEU A 58 -0.57 -1.36 2.04
CA LEU A 58 0.18 -0.82 3.18
C LEU A 58 -0.44 -1.20 4.53
N VAL A 59 -1.76 -1.02 4.68
CA VAL A 59 -2.49 -1.40 5.90
C VAL A 59 -2.39 -2.91 6.12
N PHE A 60 -2.49 -3.72 5.07
CA PHE A 60 -2.32 -5.17 5.18
C PHE A 60 -0.94 -5.54 5.74
N LEU A 61 0.13 -4.94 5.21
CA LEU A 61 1.49 -5.20 5.72
C LEU A 61 1.64 -4.78 7.18
N TYR A 62 1.05 -3.65 7.56
CA TYR A 62 1.05 -3.18 8.94
C TYR A 62 0.28 -4.13 9.86
N THR A 63 -0.92 -4.58 9.47
CA THR A 63 -1.74 -5.45 10.31
C THR A 63 -1.13 -6.84 10.52
N VAL A 64 -0.32 -7.33 9.57
CA VAL A 64 0.43 -8.59 9.72
C VAL A 64 1.82 -8.40 10.34
N GLY A 65 2.19 -7.18 10.74
CA GLY A 65 3.46 -6.88 11.43
C GLY A 65 4.70 -6.93 10.54
N LEU A 66 4.55 -6.70 9.23
CA LEU A 66 5.68 -6.67 8.29
C LEU A 66 6.26 -5.26 8.08
N VAL A 67 5.51 -4.21 8.39
CA VAL A 67 5.97 -2.81 8.31
C VAL A 67 5.41 -2.00 9.47
N ASP A 68 6.15 -0.98 9.89
CA ASP A 68 5.73 0.04 10.84
C ASP A 68 5.68 1.42 10.17
N PHE A 69 4.78 2.29 10.63
CA PHE A 69 4.73 3.69 10.23
C PHE A 69 5.30 4.56 11.36
N GLU A 70 6.41 5.25 11.11
CA GLU A 70 7.01 6.14 12.12
C GLU A 70 6.45 7.56 12.11
N GLU A 71 6.02 8.11 10.97
CA GLU A 71 5.64 9.54 10.84
C GLU A 71 4.41 9.80 9.95
N PRO A 72 3.18 9.56 10.43
CA PRO A 72 1.97 9.95 9.70
C PRO A 72 1.36 11.26 10.25
N TYR A 73 2.13 12.34 10.39
CA TYR A 73 1.57 13.59 10.89
C TYR A 73 0.89 14.39 9.78
N LEU A 74 -0.42 14.57 9.92
CA LEU A 74 -1.21 15.49 9.11
C LEU A 74 -1.38 16.79 9.89
N VAL A 75 -0.82 17.89 9.38
CA VAL A 75 -0.95 19.23 9.98
C VAL A 75 -1.99 20.01 9.19
N ILE A 76 -3.05 20.46 9.87
CA ILE A 76 -4.10 21.31 9.30
C ILE A 76 -3.50 22.72 9.13
N ARG A 77 -3.67 23.34 7.95
CA ARG A 77 -3.36 24.76 7.78
C ARG A 77 -4.42 25.59 8.50
N HIS A 78 -4.00 26.44 9.43
CA HIS A 78 -4.79 27.58 9.85
C HIS A 78 -4.61 28.70 8.82
N GLU A 79 -5.72 29.29 8.36
CA GLU A 79 -5.69 30.57 7.65
C GLU A 79 -5.49 31.67 8.72
N ASP A 80 -4.37 32.37 8.66
CA ASP A 80 -4.16 33.66 9.33
C ASP A 80 -4.63 34.80 8.42
#